data_AF-A0A0B8QCE7-F1
#
_entry.id   AF-A0A0B8QCE7-F1
#
_cell.length_a   1.000
_cell.length_b   1.000
_cell.length_c   1.000
_cell.angle_alpha   90.00
_cell.angle_beta   90.00
_cell.angle_gamma   90.00
#
_symmetry.space_group_name_H-M   'P 1'
#
loop_
_entity.id
_entity.type
_entity.pdbx_description
1 polymer ?
#
loop_
_entity_poly.entity_id
_entity_poly.type
_entity_poly.pdbx_seq_one_letter_code
_entity_poly.pdbx_strand_id
1 'polypeptide(L)'
;MARIFCSKVSEKYSDSVKVRFLGCFDTVASIGMPNMSDTDRPKSDVVFEDRFISSNIEEALHIVSIDDKRKAFQPTLMNAESRVTEIWFAGAHSDVGGGYYRDGLSDNALRFMMNEIDRRGIGLKVMAASDIDYKSIYEQSGSRIEYEDVVIEPNANGLSHEQSRIFPLSFTLYDRRVCVVSKDKISNGLPLVHYSVGERIAADSDYRPDSLKKSCEYSVKHKVLYDDGSTVVFDGLKQHLLMGPRYKKDLKKGKSSIVRAYAHLKHNHTGVRLLKGSKYRFEVLEGETWKDASITCDANGWARDNEDLGWLKELAIRGMEWARRKPDSQWFCLIGAIGDNDEALFRIGSGPAEYIAQRTGEFCPFANDLDRMYENNNGSIQVKITRLT
;
A
#
# COMPACT_ATOMS: atom_id res chain seq x y z
N MET A 1 4.78 17.08 14.51
CA MET A 1 5.25 18.38 13.97
C MET A 1 4.49 18.83 12.73
N ALA A 2 4.35 18.01 11.67
CA ALA A 2 3.66 18.42 10.43
C ALA A 2 2.24 18.98 10.64
N ARG A 3 1.41 18.32 11.44
CA ARG A 3 0.07 18.82 11.81
C ARG A 3 0.11 20.23 12.44
N ILE A 4 1.12 20.53 13.26
CA ILE A 4 1.29 21.83 13.94
C ILE A 4 1.68 22.88 12.92
N PHE A 5 2.60 22.52 12.01
CA PHE A 5 3.01 23.39 10.93
C PHE A 5 1.80 23.81 10.08
N CYS A 6 0.92 22.88 9.70
CA CYS A 6 -0.29 23.20 8.95
C CYS A 6 -1.22 24.17 9.70
N SER A 7 -1.44 23.95 11.01
CA SER A 7 -2.23 24.87 11.86
C SER A 7 -1.61 26.26 11.91
N LYS A 8 -0.29 26.35 12.16
CA LYS A 8 0.41 27.64 12.20
C LYS A 8 0.38 28.37 10.86
N VAL A 9 0.41 27.64 9.74
CA VAL A 9 0.24 28.23 8.40
C VAL A 9 -1.18 28.76 8.22
N SER A 10 -2.20 27.99 8.63
CA SER A 10 -3.60 28.42 8.62
C SER A 10 -3.79 29.70 9.44
N GLU A 11 -3.31 29.73 10.69
CA GLU A 11 -3.38 30.88 11.59
C GLU A 11 -2.68 32.12 11.01
N LYS A 12 -1.43 31.95 10.55
CA LYS A 12 -0.61 33.07 10.05
C LYS A 12 -1.17 33.69 8.77
N TYR A 13 -1.76 32.87 7.90
CA TYR A 13 -2.21 33.29 6.58
C TYR A 13 -3.73 33.31 6.43
N SER A 14 -4.48 33.19 7.53
CA SER A 14 -5.96 33.17 7.54
C SER A 14 -6.55 32.25 6.47
N ASP A 15 -6.05 31.01 6.41
CA ASP A 15 -6.45 29.98 5.43
C ASP A 15 -6.23 30.29 3.94
N SER A 16 -5.55 31.38 3.60
CA SER A 16 -5.25 31.72 2.19
C SER A 16 -4.24 30.77 1.55
N VAL A 17 -3.37 30.14 2.33
CA VAL A 17 -2.43 29.12 1.87
C VAL A 17 -3.04 27.74 2.12
N LYS A 18 -3.36 27.02 1.05
CA LYS A 18 -3.88 25.64 1.12
C LYS A 18 -2.75 24.62 1.16
N VAL A 19 -2.92 23.59 1.97
CA VAL A 19 -2.08 22.40 2.03
C VAL A 19 -2.79 21.30 1.27
N ARG A 20 -2.33 21.02 0.04
CA ARG A 20 -2.95 20.03 -0.85
C ARG A 20 -3.06 18.64 -0.23
N PHE A 21 -2.04 18.22 0.52
CA PHE A 21 -1.96 16.88 1.11
C PHE A 21 -1.11 16.87 2.38
N LEU A 22 -1.60 16.20 3.43
CA LEU A 22 -0.86 15.90 4.65
C LEU A 22 -0.72 14.38 4.83
N GLY A 23 0.46 13.84 4.55
CA GLY A 23 0.82 12.47 4.90
C GLY A 23 1.47 12.42 6.29
N CYS A 24 1.01 11.52 7.16
CA CYS A 24 1.59 11.29 8.49
C CYS A 24 1.76 9.79 8.75
N PHE A 25 2.85 9.44 9.42
CA PHE A 25 3.10 8.10 9.93
C PHE A 25 3.07 8.14 11.46
N ASP A 26 2.24 7.28 12.03
CA ASP A 26 2.11 6.92 13.43
C ASP A 26 2.33 8.10 14.41
N THR A 27 1.56 9.17 14.26
CA THR A 27 1.77 10.42 14.99
C THR A 27 1.73 10.17 16.50
N VAL A 28 2.81 10.46 17.23
CA VAL A 28 2.85 10.45 18.69
C VAL A 28 2.95 11.89 19.21
N ALA A 29 2.17 12.23 20.25
CA ALA A 29 2.31 13.51 20.92
C ALA A 29 3.63 13.58 21.68
N SER A 30 4.33 14.72 21.60
CA SER A 30 5.44 15.02 22.50
C SER A 30 4.85 15.37 23.87
N ILE A 31 4.62 14.37 24.71
CA ILE A 31 4.10 14.54 26.07
C ILE A 31 5.27 14.68 27.03
N GLY A 32 5.33 15.76 27.80
CA GLY A 32 6.05 15.75 29.08
C GLY A 32 5.26 14.89 30.07
N MET A 33 5.90 13.86 30.65
CA MET A 33 5.31 12.84 31.55
C MET A 33 4.05 12.13 31.01
N PRO A 34 4.15 10.88 30.53
CA PRO A 34 3.03 10.16 29.92
C PRO A 34 1.88 9.92 30.91
N ASN A 35 0.65 10.25 30.51
CA ASN A 35 -0.56 9.77 31.17
C ASN A 35 -0.64 8.24 31.02
N MET A 36 -0.79 7.52 32.13
CA MET A 36 -0.69 6.04 32.18
C MET A 36 -2.05 5.32 32.06
N SER A 37 -3.11 6.06 31.74
CA SER A 37 -4.47 5.55 31.53
C SER A 37 -4.61 4.82 30.18
N ASP A 38 -5.22 3.63 30.19
CA ASP A 38 -5.44 2.82 28.96
C ASP A 38 -6.68 3.27 28.17
N THR A 39 -7.50 4.14 28.76
CA THR A 39 -8.74 4.65 28.15
C THR A 39 -8.62 6.10 27.68
N ASP A 40 -7.78 6.89 28.36
CA ASP A 40 -7.49 8.26 27.95
C ASP A 40 -6.46 8.24 26.83
N ARG A 41 -6.73 9.00 25.78
CA ARG A 41 -5.74 9.31 24.75
C ARG A 41 -5.03 10.60 25.12
N PRO A 42 -3.79 10.81 24.65
CA PRO A 42 -3.03 11.99 25.03
C PRO A 42 -3.79 13.24 24.64
N LYS A 43 -4.16 14.05 25.62
CA LYS A 43 -4.40 15.47 25.40
C LYS A 43 -3.02 16.11 25.42
N SER A 44 -2.52 16.54 24.26
CA SER A 44 -1.22 17.19 24.21
C SER A 44 -1.36 18.65 24.63
N ASP A 45 -0.51 19.12 25.54
CA ASP A 45 -0.33 20.54 25.90
C ASP A 45 0.25 21.39 24.73
N VAL A 46 0.33 20.81 23.53
CA VAL A 46 0.87 21.41 22.32
C VAL A 46 -0.18 21.35 21.20
N VAL A 47 -1.03 22.38 21.12
CA VAL A 47 -1.83 22.81 19.95
C VAL A 47 -2.77 21.76 19.31
N PHE A 48 -3.18 20.70 20.03
CA PHE A 48 -4.25 19.81 19.56
C PHE A 48 -5.24 19.50 20.69
N GLU A 49 -5.97 20.50 21.16
CA GLU A 49 -6.99 20.27 22.19
C GLU A 49 -8.18 19.45 21.66
N ASP A 50 -8.39 19.35 20.34
CA ASP A 50 -9.56 18.70 19.76
C ASP A 50 -9.28 17.61 18.72
N ARG A 51 -8.01 17.31 18.37
CA ARG A 51 -7.56 16.30 17.38
C ARG A 51 -8.07 16.48 15.94
N PHE A 52 -8.71 17.60 15.59
CA PHE A 52 -9.11 17.89 14.20
C PHE A 52 -7.90 18.23 13.32
N ILE A 53 -8.05 18.08 12.00
CA ILE A 53 -7.07 18.63 11.05
C ILE A 53 -7.42 20.09 10.75
N SER A 54 -6.40 20.92 10.52
CA SER A 54 -6.60 22.34 10.17
C SER A 54 -7.45 22.52 8.91
N SER A 55 -8.22 23.61 8.85
CA SER A 55 -9.13 23.96 7.76
C SER A 55 -8.43 24.20 6.42
N ASN A 56 -7.13 24.54 6.44
CA ASN A 56 -6.35 24.73 5.22
C ASN A 56 -5.87 23.44 4.55
N ILE A 57 -6.02 22.28 5.19
CA ILE A 57 -5.63 20.98 4.64
C ILE A 57 -6.74 20.46 3.72
N GLU A 58 -6.45 20.13 2.47
CA GLU A 58 -7.47 19.60 1.56
C GLU A 58 -7.71 18.10 1.78
N GLU A 59 -6.63 17.34 1.98
CA GLU A 59 -6.68 15.90 2.25
C GLU A 59 -5.59 15.50 3.25
N ALA A 60 -5.90 14.53 4.11
CA ALA A 60 -4.96 13.94 5.05
C ALA A 60 -4.96 12.42 4.96
N LEU A 61 -3.78 11.83 5.02
CA LEU A 61 -3.56 10.40 5.16
C LEU A 61 -2.72 10.15 6.41
N HIS A 62 -3.24 9.34 7.33
CA HIS A 62 -2.55 8.92 8.54
C HIS A 62 -2.41 7.39 8.54
N ILE A 63 -1.17 6.92 8.50
CA ILE A 63 -0.82 5.50 8.55
C ILE A 63 -0.38 5.19 9.97
N VAL A 64 -1.03 4.25 10.64
CA VAL A 64 -0.91 4.02 12.10
C VAL A 64 -0.44 2.59 12.37
N SER A 65 0.44 2.42 13.36
CA SER A 65 0.92 1.11 13.82
C SER A 65 -0.10 0.41 14.73
N ILE A 66 -0.30 -0.89 14.51
CA ILE A 66 -1.10 -1.76 15.38
C ILE A 66 -0.29 -2.21 16.59
N ASP A 67 1.00 -2.51 16.42
CA ASP A 67 1.75 -3.36 17.36
C ASP A 67 2.74 -2.60 18.26
N ASP A 68 2.77 -1.26 18.26
CA ASP A 68 3.60 -0.54 19.24
C ASP A 68 2.95 -0.53 20.62
N LYS A 69 3.56 -1.27 21.55
CA LYS A 69 2.97 -1.50 22.87
C LYS A 69 3.29 -0.43 23.89
N ARG A 70 4.21 0.50 23.62
CA ARG A 70 4.66 1.44 24.65
C ARG A 70 3.56 2.46 24.95
N LYS A 71 3.14 2.59 26.22
CA LYS A 71 2.16 3.61 26.66
C LYS A 71 2.56 5.03 26.24
N ALA A 72 3.85 5.35 26.34
CA ALA A 72 4.40 6.63 25.92
C ALA A 72 4.33 6.90 24.40
N PHE A 73 4.09 5.87 23.59
CA PHE A 73 3.93 5.95 22.14
C PHE A 73 2.47 5.73 21.72
N GLN A 74 1.50 6.09 22.57
CA GLN A 74 0.11 6.07 22.16
C GLN A 74 -0.12 7.04 20.99
N PRO A 75 -0.75 6.60 19.88
CA PRO A 75 -0.86 7.42 18.70
C PRO A 75 -1.95 8.49 18.88
N THR A 76 -1.63 9.71 18.47
CA THR A 76 -2.55 10.84 18.38
C THR A 76 -3.34 10.74 17.07
N LEU A 77 -4.45 10.00 17.10
CA LEU A 77 -5.32 9.83 15.94
C LEU A 77 -5.94 11.16 15.45
N MET A 78 -6.39 11.16 14.20
CA MET A 78 -7.17 12.25 13.61
C MET A 78 -8.66 12.00 13.82
N ASN A 79 -9.46 13.05 13.99
CA ASN A 79 -10.91 12.89 13.96
C ASN A 79 -11.37 12.41 12.58
N ALA A 80 -12.40 11.57 12.58
CA ALA A 80 -13.09 11.16 11.38
C ALA A 80 -13.75 12.38 10.71
N GLU A 81 -13.26 12.68 9.51
CA GLU A 81 -13.73 13.74 8.63
C GLU A 81 -13.66 13.23 7.18
N SER A 82 -14.42 13.83 6.26
CA SER A 82 -14.43 13.42 4.84
C SER A 82 -13.06 13.54 4.15
N ARG A 83 -12.21 14.44 4.63
CA ARG A 83 -10.86 14.71 4.12
C ARG A 83 -9.78 13.80 4.71
N VAL A 84 -10.11 13.00 5.72
CA VAL A 84 -9.15 12.18 6.48
C VAL A 84 -9.29 10.72 6.10
N THR A 85 -8.19 10.11 5.70
CA THR A 85 -8.02 8.65 5.64
C THR A 85 -7.09 8.24 6.77
N GLU A 86 -7.56 7.45 7.73
CA GLU A 86 -6.73 6.88 8.78
C GLU A 86 -6.77 5.35 8.68
N ILE A 87 -5.60 4.73 8.55
CA ILE A 87 -5.46 3.30 8.25
C ILE A 87 -4.38 2.66 9.12
N TRP A 88 -4.63 1.43 9.55
CA TRP A 88 -3.79 0.68 10.48
C TRP A 88 -2.96 -0.40 9.77
N PHE A 89 -1.68 -0.50 10.11
CA PHE A 89 -0.69 -1.43 9.56
C PHE A 89 -0.05 -2.27 10.68
N ALA A 90 0.38 -3.48 10.33
CA ALA A 90 1.16 -4.34 11.21
C ALA A 90 2.55 -3.75 11.47
N GLY A 91 3.13 -4.08 12.62
CA GLY A 91 4.41 -3.60 13.10
C GLY A 91 4.29 -2.51 14.17
N ALA A 92 5.39 -2.26 14.89
CA ALA A 92 5.54 -1.18 15.86
C ALA A 92 5.76 0.20 15.18
N HIS A 93 6.02 1.25 15.96
CA HIS A 93 6.10 2.63 15.48
C HIS A 93 7.06 2.80 14.29
N SER A 94 8.28 2.27 14.39
CA SER A 94 9.29 2.36 13.31
C SER A 94 9.09 1.31 12.21
N ASP A 95 8.33 0.25 12.45
CA ASP A 95 7.91 -0.69 11.39
C ASP A 95 6.84 -0.09 10.47
N VAL A 96 6.23 1.03 10.86
CA VAL A 96 5.29 1.81 10.03
C VAL A 96 5.90 3.14 9.60
N GLY A 97 6.56 3.86 10.51
CA GLY A 97 7.17 5.16 10.23
C GLY A 97 8.55 5.10 9.56
N GLY A 98 9.17 3.93 9.50
CA GLY A 98 10.56 3.76 9.08
C GLY A 98 11.55 4.06 10.20
N GLY A 99 12.80 3.62 10.00
CA GLY A 99 13.90 3.86 10.94
C GLY A 99 14.85 2.67 11.13
N TYR A 100 14.44 1.49 10.69
CA TYR A 100 15.30 0.31 10.65
C TYR A 100 15.73 -0.02 9.21
N TYR A 101 16.94 -0.54 9.08
CA TYR A 101 17.53 -0.84 7.77
C TYR A 101 17.10 -2.23 7.30
N ARG A 102 16.32 -2.28 6.19
CA ARG A 102 15.89 -3.50 5.48
C ARG A 102 14.97 -4.45 6.27
N ASP A 103 13.91 -3.92 6.87
CA ASP A 103 12.93 -4.76 7.61
C ASP A 103 11.62 -5.02 6.87
N GLY A 104 11.36 -4.33 5.76
CA GLY A 104 10.26 -4.59 4.81
C GLY A 104 8.85 -4.26 5.30
N LEU A 105 8.60 -4.22 6.62
CA LEU A 105 7.30 -3.79 7.17
C LEU A 105 7.00 -2.32 6.84
N SER A 106 7.98 -1.43 7.05
CA SER A 106 7.87 0.00 6.75
C SER A 106 7.65 0.27 5.26
N ASP A 107 8.18 -0.62 4.42
CA ASP A 107 8.08 -0.51 2.97
C ASP A 107 6.64 -0.75 2.50
N ASN A 108 5.84 -1.55 3.22
CA ASN A 108 4.40 -1.64 2.96
C ASN A 108 3.70 -0.29 3.20
N ALA A 109 4.03 0.38 4.30
CA ALA A 109 3.45 1.68 4.65
C ALA A 109 3.90 2.78 3.68
N LEU A 110 5.19 2.82 3.35
CA LEU A 110 5.75 3.78 2.39
C LEU A 110 5.19 3.56 0.99
N ARG A 111 5.12 2.31 0.52
CA ARG A 111 4.52 1.97 -0.77
C ARG A 111 3.06 2.40 -0.83
N PHE A 112 2.29 2.16 0.24
CA PHE A 112 0.90 2.61 0.32
C PHE A 112 0.79 4.14 0.24
N MET A 113 1.63 4.90 0.94
CA MET A 113 1.68 6.36 0.85
C MET A 113 1.95 6.82 -0.60
N MET A 114 2.92 6.20 -1.28
CA MET A 114 3.26 6.54 -2.67
C MET A 114 2.12 6.23 -3.64
N ASN A 115 1.46 5.08 -3.48
CA ASN A 115 0.29 4.70 -4.28
C ASN A 115 -0.87 5.68 -4.05
N GLU A 116 -1.07 6.15 -2.81
CA GLU A 116 -2.10 7.15 -2.50
C GLU A 116 -1.78 8.53 -3.09
N ILE A 117 -0.49 8.93 -3.12
CA ILE A 117 -0.03 10.16 -3.78
C ILE A 117 -0.37 10.13 -5.28
N ASP A 118 -0.11 9.01 -5.95
CA ASP A 118 -0.45 8.80 -7.37
C ASP A 118 -1.97 8.78 -7.57
N ARG A 119 -2.69 7.93 -6.81
CA ARG A 119 -4.14 7.74 -6.93
C ARG A 119 -4.93 9.02 -6.70
N ARG A 120 -4.47 9.90 -5.81
CA ARG A 120 -5.10 11.20 -5.49
C ARG A 120 -4.65 12.33 -6.43
N GLY A 121 -3.71 12.06 -7.34
CA GLY A 121 -3.18 13.06 -8.25
C GLY A 121 -2.52 14.22 -7.51
N ILE A 122 -1.74 13.94 -6.46
CA ILE A 122 -1.08 14.99 -5.66
C ILE A 122 -0.01 15.74 -6.48
N GLY A 123 0.45 15.16 -7.59
CA GLY A 123 1.38 15.80 -8.53
C GLY A 123 2.84 15.72 -8.10
N LEU A 124 3.19 14.82 -7.19
CA LEU A 124 4.59 14.52 -6.86
C LEU A 124 5.14 13.52 -7.89
N LYS A 125 6.34 13.82 -8.40
CA LYS A 125 7.06 12.92 -9.29
C LYS A 125 7.70 11.80 -8.47
N VAL A 126 7.21 10.57 -8.63
CA VAL A 126 7.85 9.36 -8.11
C VAL A 126 8.85 8.84 -9.14
N MET A 127 10.10 8.61 -8.71
CA MET A 127 11.18 8.09 -9.54
C MET A 127 11.53 6.67 -9.12
N ALA A 128 11.93 5.83 -10.07
CA ALA A 128 12.53 4.55 -9.76
C ALA A 128 13.92 4.75 -9.12
N ALA A 129 14.35 3.86 -8.25
CA ALA A 129 15.66 3.94 -7.59
C ALA A 129 16.80 3.98 -8.62
N SER A 130 16.64 3.29 -9.76
CA SER A 130 17.60 3.28 -10.87
C SER A 130 17.79 4.64 -11.56
N ASP A 131 16.80 5.52 -11.46
CA ASP A 131 16.77 6.80 -12.17
C ASP A 131 17.34 7.95 -11.33
N ILE A 132 17.72 7.67 -10.08
CA ILE A 132 18.24 8.67 -9.15
C ILE A 132 19.71 8.96 -9.46
N ASP A 133 20.04 10.24 -9.60
CA ASP A 133 21.42 10.71 -9.71
C ASP A 133 22.04 10.85 -8.31
N TYR A 134 22.51 9.73 -7.75
CA TYR A 134 23.14 9.67 -6.43
C TYR A 134 24.38 10.56 -6.32
N LYS A 135 25.12 10.71 -7.43
CA LYS A 135 26.30 11.59 -7.47
C LYS A 135 25.89 13.03 -7.22
N SER A 136 24.85 13.50 -7.90
CA SER A 136 24.33 14.87 -7.69
C SER A 136 23.85 15.09 -6.26
N ILE A 137 23.18 14.11 -5.65
CA ILE A 137 22.74 14.19 -4.24
C ILE A 137 23.94 14.35 -3.30
N TYR A 138 24.98 13.54 -3.50
CA TYR A 138 26.20 13.61 -2.70
C TYR A 138 26.91 14.95 -2.86
N GLU A 139 27.05 15.45 -4.08
CA GLU A 139 27.69 16.74 -4.36
C GLU A 139 26.94 17.92 -3.73
N GLN A 140 25.61 17.87 -3.67
CA GLN A 140 24.78 18.94 -3.10
C GLN A 140 24.68 18.90 -1.58
N SER A 141 24.57 17.72 -0.98
CA SER A 141 24.24 17.56 0.44
C SER A 141 25.38 17.02 1.29
N GLY A 142 26.43 16.45 0.68
CA GLY A 142 27.46 15.65 1.36
C GLY A 142 26.95 14.31 1.92
N SER A 143 25.66 13.99 1.75
CA SER A 143 25.06 12.75 2.24
C SER A 143 25.33 11.62 1.25
N ARG A 144 25.86 10.50 1.76
CA ARG A 144 26.03 9.27 0.99
C ARG A 144 24.72 8.49 1.06
N ILE A 145 23.91 8.63 0.02
CA ILE A 145 22.72 7.82 -0.23
C ILE A 145 23.06 6.96 -1.44
N GLU A 146 22.83 5.66 -1.32
CA GLU A 146 23.07 4.68 -2.38
C GLU A 146 21.75 4.04 -2.84
N TYR A 147 21.83 3.19 -3.86
CA TYR A 147 20.66 2.51 -4.43
C TYR A 147 19.90 1.74 -3.35
N GLU A 148 20.64 0.98 -2.56
CA GLU A 148 20.18 0.13 -1.48
C GLU A 148 19.46 0.87 -0.35
N ASP A 149 19.64 2.19 -0.24
CA ASP A 149 19.02 3.01 0.80
C ASP A 149 17.61 3.49 0.41
N VAL A 150 17.26 3.39 -0.88
CA VAL A 150 16.01 3.93 -1.43
C VAL A 150 15.17 2.88 -2.15
N VAL A 151 15.67 1.65 -2.33
CA VAL A 151 14.84 0.52 -2.77
C VAL A 151 13.75 0.26 -1.74
N ILE A 152 12.53 0.02 -2.22
CA ILE A 152 11.36 -0.27 -1.40
C ILE A 152 10.93 -1.70 -1.70
N GLU A 153 11.05 -2.58 -0.71
CA GLU A 153 10.72 -4.00 -0.78
C GLU A 153 9.63 -4.36 0.25
N PRO A 154 8.34 -4.10 -0.05
CA PRO A 154 7.25 -4.40 0.86
C PRO A 154 7.21 -5.88 1.21
N ASN A 155 7.26 -6.18 2.51
CA ASN A 155 7.18 -7.55 3.02
C ASN A 155 6.27 -7.60 4.24
N ALA A 156 5.05 -8.14 4.11
CA ALA A 156 4.10 -8.29 5.22
C ALA A 156 4.65 -9.19 6.35
N ASN A 157 5.59 -10.07 6.02
CA ASN A 157 6.25 -10.99 6.95
C ASN A 157 7.60 -10.47 7.43
N GLY A 158 7.89 -9.18 7.21
CA GLY A 158 9.10 -8.52 7.71
C GLY A 158 9.25 -8.64 9.24
N LEU A 159 10.46 -8.39 9.73
CA LEU A 159 10.75 -8.44 11.16
C LEU A 159 9.92 -7.38 11.90
N SER A 160 9.16 -7.78 12.91
CA SER A 160 8.44 -6.85 13.79
C SER A 160 9.31 -6.48 14.98
N HIS A 161 9.41 -5.19 15.28
CA HIS A 161 10.14 -4.63 16.41
C HIS A 161 9.21 -4.31 17.58
N GLU A 162 8.14 -5.08 17.70
CA GLU A 162 7.23 -5.06 18.84
C GLU A 162 7.99 -5.21 20.16
N GLN A 163 7.68 -4.35 21.12
CA GLN A 163 8.41 -4.31 22.38
C GLN A 163 7.87 -5.34 23.36
N SER A 164 8.77 -6.16 23.91
CA SER A 164 8.50 -7.00 25.07
C SER A 164 9.30 -6.50 26.28
N ARG A 165 8.69 -6.54 27.47
CA ARG A 165 9.33 -6.15 28.74
C ARG A 165 8.93 -7.16 29.81
N ILE A 166 9.89 -7.56 30.63
CA ILE A 166 9.65 -8.43 31.79
C ILE A 166 9.15 -7.61 32.99
N PHE A 167 8.53 -8.28 33.95
CA PHE A 167 8.12 -7.67 35.22
C PHE A 167 9.34 -7.06 35.95
N PRO A 168 9.24 -5.83 36.52
CA PRO A 168 8.03 -5.00 36.65
C PRO A 168 7.75 -4.08 35.45
N LEU A 169 8.68 -3.91 34.51
CA LEU A 169 8.53 -2.93 33.42
C LEU A 169 7.39 -3.24 32.43
N SER A 170 6.77 -4.42 32.50
CA SER A 170 5.61 -4.79 31.69
C SER A 170 4.40 -3.85 31.85
N PHE A 171 4.24 -3.15 33.00
CA PHE A 171 3.13 -2.19 33.18
C PHE A 171 3.20 -0.98 32.24
N THR A 172 4.34 -0.75 31.59
CA THR A 172 4.55 0.32 30.60
C THR A 172 4.11 -0.08 29.19
N LEU A 173 3.65 -1.33 29.02
CA LEU A 173 3.17 -1.88 27.77
C LEU A 173 1.64 -2.04 27.80
N TYR A 174 0.99 -1.86 26.66
CA TYR A 174 -0.42 -2.12 26.43
C TYR A 174 -0.67 -2.37 24.93
N ASP A 175 -1.68 -3.16 24.59
CA ASP A 175 -2.09 -3.32 23.20
C ASP A 175 -2.88 -2.11 22.73
N ARG A 176 -2.47 -1.51 21.61
CA ARG A 176 -3.17 -0.36 21.04
C ARG A 176 -4.60 -0.73 20.69
N ARG A 177 -5.52 0.20 20.95
CA ARG A 177 -6.91 0.08 20.50
C ARG A 177 -7.06 0.57 19.07
N VAL A 178 -7.23 -0.36 18.13
CA VAL A 178 -7.59 -0.09 16.72
C VAL A 178 -9.02 0.45 16.68
N CYS A 179 -9.22 1.75 16.45
CA CYS A 179 -10.54 2.37 16.46
C CYS A 179 -10.60 3.67 15.64
N VAL A 180 -11.79 4.26 15.56
CA VAL A 180 -12.04 5.56 14.93
C VAL A 180 -12.37 6.59 15.99
N VAL A 181 -11.70 7.74 15.96
CA VAL A 181 -12.04 8.89 16.83
C VAL A 181 -12.97 9.85 16.09
N SER A 182 -13.99 10.35 16.76
CA SER A 182 -14.84 11.43 16.27
C SER A 182 -15.18 12.37 17.41
N LYS A 183 -15.00 13.68 17.17
CA LYS A 183 -15.17 14.74 18.18
C LYS A 183 -14.43 14.41 19.48
N ASP A 184 -13.16 14.04 19.36
CA ASP A 184 -12.27 13.74 20.48
C ASP A 184 -12.68 12.49 21.30
N LYS A 185 -13.63 11.68 20.82
CA LYS A 185 -14.10 10.47 21.50
C LYS A 185 -13.98 9.25 20.60
N ILE A 186 -13.77 8.09 21.20
CA ILE A 186 -13.84 6.83 20.47
C ILE A 186 -15.27 6.65 19.98
N SER A 187 -15.42 6.45 18.69
CA SER A 187 -16.71 6.27 18.03
C SER A 187 -16.98 4.79 17.72
N ASN A 188 -18.21 4.49 17.28
CA ASN A 188 -18.58 3.17 16.77
C ASN A 188 -18.22 2.99 15.28
N GLY A 189 -17.41 3.89 14.70
CA GLY A 189 -16.93 3.78 13.33
C GLY A 189 -16.02 2.55 13.16
N LEU A 190 -16.07 1.94 11.98
CA LEU A 190 -15.21 0.81 11.64
C LEU A 190 -13.83 1.35 11.21
N PRO A 191 -12.74 1.07 11.95
CA PRO A 191 -11.40 1.48 11.54
C PRO A 191 -10.99 0.76 10.27
N LEU A 192 -10.10 1.39 9.52
CA LEU A 192 -9.55 0.85 8.30
C LEU A 192 -8.23 0.14 8.60
N VAL A 193 -8.09 -1.09 8.15
CA VAL A 193 -6.89 -1.92 8.33
C VAL A 193 -6.37 -2.28 6.95
N HIS A 194 -5.06 -2.20 6.74
CA HIS A 194 -4.46 -2.58 5.48
C HIS A 194 -4.48 -4.10 5.27
N TYR A 195 -4.67 -4.57 4.04
CA TYR A 195 -4.76 -6.01 3.76
C TYR A 195 -3.51 -6.79 4.18
N SER A 196 -2.33 -6.17 4.21
CA SER A 196 -1.07 -6.82 4.61
C SER A 196 -1.11 -7.35 6.04
N VAL A 197 -1.98 -6.82 6.90
CA VAL A 197 -2.24 -7.36 8.24
C VAL A 197 -2.84 -8.76 8.14
N GLY A 198 -3.79 -8.97 7.23
CA GLY A 198 -4.39 -10.28 6.97
C GLY A 198 -3.39 -11.27 6.37
N GLU A 199 -2.52 -10.81 5.46
CA GLU A 199 -1.43 -11.62 4.91
C GLU A 199 -0.50 -12.12 6.01
N ARG A 200 -0.07 -11.22 6.90
CA ARG A 200 0.79 -11.57 8.04
C ARG A 200 0.09 -12.55 8.99
N ILE A 201 -1.17 -12.31 9.35
CA ILE A 201 -1.96 -13.22 10.20
C ILE A 201 -2.04 -14.64 9.61
N ALA A 202 -2.14 -14.74 8.27
CA ALA A 202 -2.24 -16.01 7.58
C ALA A 202 -0.88 -16.73 7.45
N ALA A 203 0.21 -15.99 7.28
CA ALA A 203 1.55 -16.53 7.09
C ALA A 203 2.27 -16.84 8.42
N ASP A 204 2.01 -16.07 9.47
CA ASP A 204 2.62 -16.21 10.79
C ASP A 204 1.56 -16.69 11.81
N SER A 205 1.76 -17.91 12.32
CA SER A 205 0.86 -18.51 13.32
C SER A 205 0.91 -17.81 14.68
N ASP A 206 2.01 -17.13 14.98
CA ASP A 206 2.25 -16.45 16.26
C ASP A 206 1.77 -15.00 16.23
N TYR A 207 1.66 -14.40 15.04
CA TYR A 207 1.11 -13.06 14.88
C TYR A 207 -0.41 -13.02 15.15
N ARG A 208 -0.79 -12.65 16.37
CA ARG A 208 -2.18 -12.58 16.84
C ARG A 208 -2.44 -11.25 17.55
N PRO A 209 -2.56 -10.12 16.81
CA PRO A 209 -2.71 -8.81 17.42
C PRO A 209 -3.96 -8.77 18.31
N ASP A 210 -3.75 -8.52 19.61
CA ASP A 210 -4.81 -8.50 20.62
C ASP A 210 -5.87 -7.45 20.28
N SER A 211 -5.46 -6.33 19.70
CA SER A 211 -6.33 -5.25 19.21
C SER A 211 -7.43 -5.70 18.24
N LEU A 212 -7.27 -6.85 17.57
CA LEU A 212 -8.26 -7.43 16.65
C LEU A 212 -9.03 -8.62 17.26
N LYS A 213 -8.68 -9.10 18.46
CA LYS A 213 -9.36 -10.23 19.12
C LYS A 213 -10.72 -9.83 19.67
N LYS A 214 -11.65 -10.79 19.68
CA LYS A 214 -12.97 -10.61 20.31
C LYS A 214 -12.92 -10.64 21.85
N SER A 215 -11.91 -11.29 22.42
CA SER A 215 -11.70 -11.40 23.86
C SER A 215 -11.17 -10.11 24.49
N CYS A 216 -10.69 -9.17 23.68
CA CYS A 216 -10.31 -7.86 24.18
C CYS A 216 -11.57 -7.06 24.51
N GLU A 217 -11.51 -6.31 25.61
CA GLU A 217 -12.60 -5.45 26.12
C GLU A 217 -13.17 -4.51 25.05
N TYR A 218 -12.39 -4.26 23.99
CA TYR A 218 -12.70 -3.37 22.89
C TYR A 218 -12.71 -4.07 21.54
N SER A 219 -13.32 -5.26 21.41
CA SER A 219 -13.47 -5.96 20.12
C SER A 219 -13.94 -5.02 19.00
N VAL A 220 -13.19 -4.98 17.89
CA VAL A 220 -13.51 -4.08 16.78
C VAL A 220 -13.76 -4.84 15.47
N LYS A 221 -15.02 -4.74 15.01
CA LYS A 221 -15.32 -4.91 13.60
C LYS A 221 -14.57 -3.84 12.82
N HIS A 222 -13.84 -4.22 11.79
CA HIS A 222 -13.01 -3.29 11.04
C HIS A 222 -13.17 -3.53 9.53
N LYS A 223 -12.82 -2.53 8.74
CA LYS A 223 -12.76 -2.65 7.28
C LYS A 223 -11.33 -3.00 6.89
N VAL A 224 -11.15 -4.01 6.05
CA VAL A 224 -9.87 -4.27 5.39
C VAL A 224 -9.87 -3.57 4.05
N LEU A 225 -8.89 -2.69 3.79
CA LEU A 225 -8.67 -2.03 2.51
C LEU A 225 -7.74 -2.87 1.63
N TYR A 226 -8.14 -3.12 0.39
CA TYR A 226 -7.34 -3.82 -0.62
C TYR A 226 -6.80 -2.86 -1.69
N ASP A 227 -5.83 -3.32 -2.48
CA ASP A 227 -5.16 -2.55 -3.54
C ASP A 227 -6.11 -1.97 -4.59
N ASP A 228 -7.24 -2.64 -4.84
CA ASP A 228 -8.28 -2.18 -5.77
C ASP A 228 -9.20 -1.09 -5.18
N GLY A 229 -8.89 -0.61 -3.97
CA GLY A 229 -9.69 0.35 -3.22
C GLY A 229 -10.96 -0.23 -2.60
N SER A 230 -11.23 -1.53 -2.79
CA SER A 230 -12.38 -2.18 -2.16
C SER A 230 -12.16 -2.37 -0.67
N THR A 231 -13.28 -2.39 0.08
CA THR A 231 -13.25 -2.68 1.51
C THR A 231 -14.16 -3.84 1.86
N VAL A 232 -13.71 -4.67 2.78
CA VAL A 232 -14.49 -5.80 3.32
C VAL A 232 -14.53 -5.68 4.83
N VAL A 233 -15.71 -5.88 5.43
CA VAL A 233 -15.87 -5.83 6.88
C VAL A 233 -15.50 -7.18 7.49
N PHE A 234 -14.60 -7.14 8.46
CA PHE A 234 -14.15 -8.28 9.25
C PHE A 234 -14.68 -8.16 10.68
N ASP A 235 -15.20 -9.26 11.22
CA ASP A 235 -15.67 -9.40 12.59
C ASP A 235 -14.57 -9.99 13.49
N GLY A 236 -13.48 -9.22 13.61
CA GLY A 236 -12.31 -9.55 14.42
C GLY A 236 -11.36 -10.58 13.79
N LEU A 237 -10.35 -10.97 14.57
CA LEU A 237 -9.23 -11.81 14.16
C LEU A 237 -9.64 -13.17 13.61
N LYS A 238 -10.69 -13.79 14.16
CA LYS A 238 -11.17 -15.11 13.71
C LYS A 238 -11.50 -15.12 12.22
N GLN A 239 -12.04 -14.03 11.68
CA GLN A 239 -12.41 -13.97 10.27
C GLN A 239 -11.18 -13.93 9.35
N HIS A 240 -10.08 -13.28 9.76
CA HIS A 240 -8.80 -13.35 9.04
C HIS A 240 -8.29 -14.78 8.93
N LEU A 241 -8.32 -15.54 10.03
CA LEU A 241 -7.90 -16.94 10.07
C LEU A 241 -8.73 -17.85 9.17
N LEU A 242 -10.02 -17.55 8.99
CA LEU A 242 -10.93 -18.34 8.15
C LEU A 242 -10.83 -18.01 6.65
N MET A 243 -10.47 -16.76 6.32
CA MET A 243 -10.47 -16.27 4.94
C MET A 243 -9.11 -16.40 4.24
N GLY A 244 -8.04 -16.64 5.00
CA GLY A 244 -6.67 -16.72 4.47
C GLY A 244 -6.08 -15.33 4.20
N PRO A 245 -4.96 -15.26 3.43
CA PRO A 245 -4.14 -14.04 3.33
C PRO A 245 -4.87 -12.86 2.66
N ARG A 246 -5.70 -13.12 1.65
CA ARG A 246 -6.50 -12.09 0.96
C ARG A 246 -7.91 -12.59 0.65
N TYR A 247 -8.90 -11.71 0.82
CA TYR A 247 -10.26 -11.97 0.35
C TYR A 247 -10.31 -11.96 -1.17
N LYS A 248 -11.09 -12.88 -1.75
CA LYS A 248 -11.26 -13.00 -3.19
C LYS A 248 -12.74 -13.01 -3.53
N LYS A 249 -13.15 -12.13 -4.45
CA LYS A 249 -14.53 -11.96 -4.91
C LYS A 249 -14.74 -12.65 -6.26
N ASP A 250 -15.84 -13.38 -6.36
CA ASP A 250 -16.28 -13.99 -7.61
C ASP A 250 -17.22 -13.01 -8.34
N LEU A 251 -16.91 -12.70 -9.60
CA LEU A 251 -17.82 -11.89 -10.42
C LEU A 251 -19.05 -12.72 -10.79
N LYS A 252 -20.25 -12.14 -10.60
CA LYS A 252 -21.49 -12.70 -11.17
C LYS A 252 -21.50 -12.50 -12.69
N LYS A 253 -22.21 -13.37 -13.41
CA LYS A 253 -22.39 -13.23 -14.87
C LYS A 253 -22.94 -11.85 -15.22
N GLY A 254 -22.33 -11.21 -16.21
CA GLY A 254 -22.65 -9.85 -16.68
C GLY A 254 -22.18 -8.73 -15.75
N LYS A 255 -21.47 -9.03 -14.65
CA LYS A 255 -20.89 -8.01 -13.77
C LYS A 255 -19.42 -7.78 -14.07
N SER A 256 -18.99 -6.56 -13.80
CA SER A 256 -17.64 -6.09 -14.03
C SER A 256 -16.97 -5.62 -12.74
N SER A 257 -15.64 -5.63 -12.73
CA SER A 257 -14.81 -4.94 -11.75
C SER A 257 -13.68 -4.24 -12.50
N ILE A 258 -13.34 -3.04 -12.06
CA ILE A 258 -12.10 -2.38 -12.49
C ILE A 258 -11.03 -2.76 -11.48
N VAL A 259 -9.85 -3.13 -11.96
CA VAL A 259 -8.68 -3.44 -11.15
C VAL A 259 -7.48 -2.66 -11.71
N ARG A 260 -6.42 -2.54 -10.93
CA ARG A 260 -5.20 -1.85 -11.32
C ARG A 260 -4.03 -2.81 -11.31
N ALA A 261 -3.21 -2.77 -12.36
CA ALA A 261 -1.96 -3.51 -12.48
C ALA A 261 -0.80 -2.52 -12.43
N TYR A 262 -0.05 -2.51 -11.34
CA TYR A 262 1.17 -1.73 -11.18
C TYR A 262 2.34 -2.41 -11.89
N ALA A 263 3.16 -1.61 -12.57
CA ALA A 263 4.27 -2.09 -13.38
C ALA A 263 5.41 -2.71 -12.55
N HIS A 264 5.57 -2.27 -11.30
CA HIS A 264 6.61 -2.74 -10.37
C HIS A 264 6.24 -4.03 -9.62
N LEU A 265 5.02 -4.55 -9.82
CA LEU A 265 4.58 -5.78 -9.15
C LEU A 265 4.64 -6.97 -10.10
N LYS A 266 5.36 -8.02 -9.68
CA LYS A 266 5.37 -9.31 -10.35
C LYS A 266 3.97 -9.94 -10.42
N HIS A 267 3.19 -9.80 -9.36
CA HIS A 267 1.85 -10.35 -9.27
C HIS A 267 0.93 -9.30 -8.66
N ASN A 268 0.09 -8.67 -9.47
CA ASN A 268 -0.90 -7.73 -8.96
C ASN A 268 -2.10 -8.49 -8.40
N HIS A 269 -2.14 -8.76 -7.11
CA HIS A 269 -3.25 -9.47 -6.47
C HIS A 269 -4.53 -8.62 -6.48
N THR A 270 -5.39 -8.84 -7.47
CA THR A 270 -6.59 -7.99 -7.70
C THR A 270 -7.76 -8.29 -6.79
N GLY A 271 -7.72 -9.39 -6.04
CA GLY A 271 -8.87 -9.90 -5.30
C GLY A 271 -10.00 -10.43 -6.19
N VAL A 272 -9.91 -10.38 -7.52
CA VAL A 272 -10.91 -10.98 -8.42
C VAL A 272 -10.56 -12.43 -8.68
N ARG A 273 -11.48 -13.35 -8.42
CA ARG A 273 -11.31 -14.78 -8.74
C ARG A 273 -11.93 -15.12 -10.09
N LEU A 274 -11.13 -15.71 -10.98
CA LEU A 274 -11.60 -16.32 -12.22
C LEU A 274 -12.00 -17.77 -11.94
N LEU A 275 -13.16 -18.18 -12.44
CA LEU A 275 -13.71 -19.52 -12.24
C LEU A 275 -13.46 -20.37 -13.49
N LYS A 276 -12.88 -21.56 -13.32
CA LYS A 276 -12.60 -22.50 -14.41
C LYS A 276 -13.82 -22.68 -15.33
N GLY A 277 -13.60 -22.61 -16.64
CA GLY A 277 -14.62 -22.76 -17.68
C GLY A 277 -15.49 -21.52 -17.92
N SER A 278 -15.43 -20.49 -17.07
CA SER A 278 -16.11 -19.22 -17.31
C SER A 278 -15.31 -18.35 -18.28
N LYS A 279 -16.01 -17.63 -19.14
CA LYS A 279 -15.44 -16.70 -20.12
C LYS A 279 -15.44 -15.28 -19.55
N TYR A 280 -14.32 -14.59 -19.69
CA TYR A 280 -14.14 -13.22 -19.23
C TYR A 280 -13.69 -12.32 -20.38
N ARG A 281 -14.07 -11.04 -20.30
CA ARG A 281 -13.57 -9.96 -21.15
C ARG A 281 -12.73 -9.00 -20.32
N PHE A 282 -11.60 -8.56 -20.87
CA PHE A 282 -10.66 -7.63 -20.27
C PHE A 282 -10.55 -6.41 -21.17
N GLU A 283 -10.76 -5.22 -20.62
CA GLU A 283 -10.75 -3.96 -21.35
C GLU A 283 -9.86 -2.98 -20.61
N VAL A 284 -8.76 -2.54 -21.22
CA VAL A 284 -7.90 -1.49 -20.64
C VAL A 284 -8.61 -0.14 -20.77
N LEU A 285 -8.56 0.68 -19.73
CA LEU A 285 -9.14 2.02 -19.80
C LEU A 285 -8.34 2.92 -20.75
N GLU A 286 -9.01 3.88 -21.37
CA GLU A 286 -8.39 4.76 -22.37
C GLU A 286 -7.28 5.64 -21.76
N GLY A 287 -6.14 5.73 -22.45
CA GLY A 287 -5.02 6.59 -22.04
C GLY A 287 -4.09 6.01 -20.97
N GLU A 288 -4.35 4.80 -20.47
CA GLU A 288 -3.50 4.13 -19.48
C GLU A 288 -2.13 3.79 -20.07
N THR A 289 -1.06 4.17 -19.35
CA THR A 289 0.32 3.90 -19.73
C THR A 289 1.17 3.56 -18.51
N TRP A 290 2.27 2.85 -18.74
CA TRP A 290 3.27 2.53 -17.75
C TRP A 290 4.67 2.55 -18.36
N LYS A 291 5.71 2.41 -17.52
CA LYS A 291 7.10 2.62 -17.90
C LYS A 291 8.02 1.47 -17.55
N ASP A 292 8.81 1.09 -18.54
CA ASP A 292 9.95 0.18 -18.47
C ASP A 292 11.23 1.00 -18.42
N ALA A 293 11.78 1.21 -17.22
CA ALA A 293 12.78 2.24 -16.98
C ALA A 293 12.36 3.59 -17.62
N SER A 294 13.06 4.03 -18.66
CA SER A 294 12.78 5.29 -19.37
C SER A 294 11.73 5.18 -20.48
N ILE A 295 11.32 3.99 -20.89
CA ILE A 295 10.43 3.75 -22.04
C ILE A 295 8.98 3.81 -21.56
N THR A 296 8.16 4.70 -22.13
CA THR A 296 6.74 4.79 -21.81
C THR A 296 5.92 4.08 -22.88
N CYS A 297 5.04 3.16 -22.49
CA CYS A 297 4.21 2.38 -23.41
C CYS A 297 2.79 2.15 -22.87
N ASP A 298 1.88 1.77 -23.76
CA ASP A 298 0.52 1.34 -23.41
C ASP A 298 0.48 -0.15 -23.02
N ALA A 299 -0.71 -0.72 -22.84
CA ALA A 299 -0.87 -2.12 -22.48
C ALA A 299 -0.44 -3.11 -23.59
N ASN A 300 -0.22 -2.70 -24.84
CA ASN A 300 0.36 -3.58 -25.85
C ASN A 300 1.87 -3.77 -25.65
N GLY A 301 2.50 -2.89 -24.86
CA GLY A 301 3.92 -2.92 -24.61
C GLY A 301 4.71 -2.26 -25.74
N TRP A 302 6.02 -2.50 -25.76
CA TRP A 302 6.94 -1.97 -26.75
C TRP A 302 7.75 -3.09 -27.41
N ALA A 303 8.20 -2.83 -28.64
CA ALA A 303 9.05 -3.73 -29.41
C ALA A 303 10.38 -3.05 -29.67
N ARG A 304 11.47 -3.82 -29.65
CA ARG A 304 12.84 -3.33 -29.85
C ARG A 304 13.00 -2.52 -31.14
N ASP A 305 12.34 -2.93 -32.22
CA ASP A 305 12.45 -2.29 -33.54
C ASP A 305 11.78 -0.90 -33.61
N ASN A 306 10.98 -0.55 -32.59
CA ASN A 306 10.25 0.71 -32.53
C ASN A 306 10.94 1.77 -31.65
N GLU A 307 12.04 1.42 -30.98
CA GLU A 307 12.72 2.26 -29.99
C GLU A 307 14.18 2.53 -30.39
N ASP A 308 14.65 3.78 -30.24
CA ASP A 308 16.05 4.14 -30.50
C ASP A 308 16.93 3.76 -29.29
N LEU A 309 17.26 2.46 -29.19
CA LEU A 309 17.90 1.89 -28.00
C LEU A 309 19.43 2.01 -27.99
N GLY A 310 20.05 2.42 -29.09
CA GLY A 310 21.51 2.35 -29.25
C GLY A 310 22.03 0.91 -29.31
N TRP A 311 23.05 0.70 -30.14
CA TRP A 311 23.48 -0.63 -30.59
C TRP A 311 23.83 -1.64 -29.47
N LEU A 312 24.43 -1.20 -28.37
CA LEU A 312 24.80 -2.08 -27.25
C LEU A 312 23.59 -2.58 -26.47
N LYS A 313 22.65 -1.68 -26.12
CA LYS A 313 21.43 -2.08 -25.40
C LYS A 313 20.55 -2.94 -26.30
N GLU A 314 20.51 -2.64 -27.60
CA GLU A 314 19.76 -3.43 -28.58
C GLU A 314 20.24 -4.89 -28.63
N LEU A 315 21.57 -5.12 -28.68
CA LEU A 315 22.15 -6.46 -28.64
C LEU A 315 21.85 -7.18 -27.32
N ALA A 316 21.98 -6.48 -26.19
CA ALA A 316 21.70 -7.04 -24.88
C ALA A 316 20.22 -7.44 -24.74
N ILE A 317 19.28 -6.54 -25.06
CA ILE A 317 17.84 -6.79 -24.99
C ILE A 317 17.45 -7.95 -25.91
N ARG A 318 17.97 -7.99 -27.14
CA ARG A 318 17.76 -9.09 -28.09
C ARG A 318 18.15 -10.45 -27.50
N GLY A 319 19.26 -10.51 -26.77
CA GLY A 319 19.72 -11.73 -26.10
C GLY A 319 18.84 -12.19 -24.93
N MET A 320 17.97 -11.31 -24.41
CA MET A 320 17.13 -11.55 -23.23
C MET A 320 15.63 -11.70 -23.56
N GLU A 321 15.20 -11.46 -24.79
CA GLU A 321 13.77 -11.50 -25.18
C GLU A 321 13.07 -12.82 -24.87
N TRP A 322 13.78 -13.93 -25.04
CA TRP A 322 13.26 -15.26 -24.74
C TRP A 322 13.02 -15.48 -23.23
N ALA A 323 13.64 -14.67 -22.38
CA ALA A 323 13.56 -14.75 -20.92
C ALA A 323 12.47 -13.85 -20.32
N ARG A 324 11.71 -13.11 -21.13
CA ARG A 324 10.46 -12.48 -20.68
C ARG A 324 9.56 -13.54 -20.05
N ARG A 325 8.83 -13.17 -19.00
CA ARG A 325 7.89 -14.08 -18.32
C ARG A 325 6.86 -14.70 -19.28
N LYS A 326 6.43 -13.94 -20.29
CA LYS A 326 5.68 -14.44 -21.44
C LYS A 326 6.44 -14.18 -22.76
N PRO A 327 7.26 -15.13 -23.25
CA PRO A 327 8.16 -14.92 -24.39
C PRO A 327 7.48 -14.55 -25.71
N ASP A 328 6.27 -15.05 -25.95
CA ASP A 328 5.43 -14.83 -27.14
C ASP A 328 4.65 -13.51 -27.11
N SER A 329 4.90 -12.64 -26.12
CA SER A 329 4.33 -11.29 -26.03
C SER A 329 5.43 -10.24 -25.93
N GLN A 330 5.10 -9.01 -26.36
CA GLN A 330 6.03 -7.87 -26.35
C GLN A 330 6.47 -7.50 -24.93
N TRP A 331 7.59 -6.77 -24.84
CA TRP A 331 8.04 -6.18 -23.57
C TRP A 331 6.93 -5.30 -23.02
N PHE A 332 6.67 -5.41 -21.72
CA PHE A 332 5.65 -4.63 -21.02
C PHE A 332 4.22 -4.79 -21.54
N CYS A 333 3.94 -5.78 -22.39
CA CYS A 333 2.56 -6.13 -22.70
C CYS A 333 1.82 -6.51 -21.41
N LEU A 334 0.59 -6.05 -21.23
CA LEU A 334 -0.25 -6.48 -20.12
C LEU A 334 -0.60 -7.96 -20.27
N ILE A 335 -0.15 -8.76 -19.31
CA ILE A 335 -0.42 -10.20 -19.23
C ILE A 335 -1.39 -10.46 -18.09
N GLY A 336 -2.38 -11.30 -18.34
CA GLY A 336 -3.20 -11.89 -17.30
C GLY A 336 -2.59 -13.19 -16.79
N ALA A 337 -2.58 -13.38 -15.47
CA ALA A 337 -2.23 -14.64 -14.83
C ALA A 337 -3.36 -15.12 -13.93
N ILE A 338 -3.46 -16.44 -13.74
CA ILE A 338 -4.33 -17.05 -12.71
C ILE A 338 -3.46 -17.64 -11.60
N GLY A 339 -3.24 -16.88 -10.53
CA GLY A 339 -2.36 -17.21 -9.41
C GLY A 339 -1.10 -16.35 -9.37
N ASP A 340 -0.18 -16.72 -8.48
CA ASP A 340 1.12 -16.08 -8.21
C ASP A 340 2.28 -16.80 -8.90
N ASN A 341 2.01 -17.41 -10.06
CA ASN A 341 2.99 -18.10 -10.87
C ASN A 341 2.70 -17.98 -12.38
N ASP A 342 3.65 -18.42 -13.20
CA ASP A 342 3.62 -18.30 -14.66
C ASP A 342 2.99 -19.52 -15.36
N GLU A 343 2.22 -20.36 -14.65
CA GLU A 343 1.61 -21.57 -15.22
C GLU A 343 0.35 -21.29 -16.05
N ALA A 344 -0.34 -20.18 -15.80
CA ALA A 344 -1.64 -19.88 -16.38
C ALA A 344 -1.71 -18.45 -16.92
N LEU A 345 -0.89 -18.16 -17.94
CA LEU A 345 -0.76 -16.85 -18.55
C LEU A 345 -1.60 -16.68 -19.82
N PHE A 346 -2.09 -15.47 -20.06
CA PHE A 346 -2.77 -15.08 -21.29
C PHE A 346 -2.52 -13.61 -21.63
N ARG A 347 -2.38 -13.29 -22.92
CA ARG A 347 -2.16 -11.92 -23.38
C ARG A 347 -3.46 -11.11 -23.27
N ILE A 348 -3.38 -9.91 -22.71
CA ILE A 348 -4.49 -8.94 -22.69
C ILE A 348 -4.23 -7.84 -23.74
N GLY A 349 -3.14 -7.09 -23.63
CA GLY A 349 -2.90 -5.93 -24.52
C GLY A 349 -3.86 -4.76 -24.26
N SER A 350 -3.95 -3.79 -25.18
CA SER A 350 -4.84 -2.62 -25.04
C SER A 350 -6.29 -2.85 -25.50
N GLY A 351 -6.52 -3.84 -26.35
CA GLY A 351 -7.86 -4.13 -26.90
C GLY A 351 -8.69 -5.05 -26.01
N PRO A 352 -10.01 -5.21 -26.28
CA PRO A 352 -10.82 -6.17 -25.55
C PRO A 352 -10.29 -7.58 -25.79
N ALA A 353 -9.71 -8.20 -24.76
CA ALA A 353 -9.28 -9.58 -24.80
C ALA A 353 -10.35 -10.46 -24.17
N GLU A 354 -10.63 -11.61 -24.76
CA GLU A 354 -11.52 -12.62 -24.18
C GLU A 354 -10.74 -13.88 -23.83
N TYR A 355 -10.99 -14.43 -22.65
CA TYR A 355 -10.28 -15.60 -22.15
C TYR A 355 -11.23 -16.54 -21.42
N ILE A 356 -11.08 -17.84 -21.66
CA ILE A 356 -11.77 -18.89 -20.91
C ILE A 356 -10.81 -19.40 -19.85
N ALA A 357 -11.19 -19.23 -18.58
CA ALA A 357 -10.33 -19.59 -17.46
C ALA A 357 -10.03 -21.09 -17.45
N GLN A 358 -8.75 -21.46 -17.57
CA GLN A 358 -8.32 -22.87 -17.59
C GLN A 358 -8.29 -23.49 -16.18
N ARG A 359 -8.20 -22.65 -15.15
CA ARG A 359 -8.24 -23.03 -13.73
C ARG A 359 -9.00 -21.98 -12.92
N THR A 360 -9.43 -22.38 -11.73
CA THR A 360 -9.98 -21.43 -10.74
C THR A 360 -8.83 -20.83 -9.95
N GLY A 361 -8.81 -19.50 -9.83
CA GLY A 361 -7.77 -18.80 -9.07
C GLY A 361 -7.92 -17.29 -9.16
N GLU A 362 -7.06 -16.58 -8.46
CA GLU A 362 -7.04 -15.12 -8.48
C GLU A 362 -6.48 -14.60 -9.80
N PHE A 363 -7.07 -13.55 -10.34
CA PHE A 363 -6.52 -12.82 -11.47
C PHE A 363 -5.37 -11.92 -10.99
N CYS A 364 -4.15 -12.22 -11.42
CA CYS A 364 -2.95 -11.50 -11.02
C CYS A 364 -2.20 -10.94 -12.25
N PRO A 365 -2.68 -9.85 -12.88
CA PRO A 365 -2.02 -9.28 -14.05
C PRO A 365 -0.64 -8.70 -13.74
N PHE A 366 0.19 -8.53 -14.76
CA PHE A 366 1.51 -7.92 -14.64
C PHE A 366 2.01 -7.33 -15.97
N ALA A 367 3.04 -6.47 -15.89
CA ALA A 367 3.80 -5.98 -17.05
C ALA A 367 4.78 -7.05 -17.52
N ASN A 368 4.76 -7.45 -18.79
CA ASN A 368 5.61 -8.54 -19.30
C ASN A 368 7.10 -8.16 -19.32
N ASP A 369 7.84 -8.56 -18.29
CA ASP A 369 9.25 -8.22 -18.13
C ASP A 369 10.06 -9.47 -17.73
N LEU A 370 11.36 -9.31 -17.51
CA LEU A 370 12.20 -10.29 -16.85
C LEU A 370 11.80 -10.41 -15.39
N ASP A 371 11.83 -11.63 -14.85
CA ASP A 371 11.47 -11.88 -13.45
C ASP A 371 12.29 -11.04 -12.44
N ARG A 372 13.49 -10.58 -12.80
CA ARG A 372 14.36 -9.79 -11.91
C ARG A 372 14.36 -8.27 -12.16
N MET A 373 13.59 -7.76 -13.12
CA MET A 373 13.67 -6.36 -13.56
C MET A 373 12.42 -5.53 -13.22
N TYR A 374 11.71 -5.86 -12.15
CA TYR A 374 10.51 -5.10 -11.76
C TYR A 374 10.80 -3.81 -10.97
N GLU A 375 12.03 -3.64 -10.48
CA GLU A 375 12.41 -2.53 -9.59
C GLU A 375 12.51 -1.18 -10.31
N ASN A 376 12.83 -1.18 -11.62
CA ASN A 376 12.91 0.01 -12.48
C ASN A 376 11.58 0.36 -13.16
N ASN A 377 10.50 -0.36 -12.82
CA ASN A 377 9.22 -0.21 -13.49
C ASN A 377 8.33 0.80 -12.77
N ASN A 378 7.58 1.61 -13.53
CA ASN A 378 6.77 2.69 -12.95
C ASN A 378 5.41 2.81 -13.64
N GLY A 379 4.44 3.41 -12.95
CA GLY A 379 3.08 3.57 -13.42
C GLY A 379 2.22 2.34 -13.20
N SER A 380 1.00 2.40 -13.73
CA SER A 380 0.00 1.36 -13.61
C SER A 380 -1.00 1.42 -14.74
N ILE A 381 -1.66 0.31 -15.01
CA ILE A 381 -2.76 0.22 -15.98
C ILE A 381 -4.04 -0.23 -15.29
N GLN A 382 -5.13 0.48 -15.53
CA GLN A 382 -6.46 0.06 -15.12
C GLN A 382 -7.14 -0.84 -16.16
N VAL A 383 -7.69 -1.96 -15.67
CA VAL A 383 -8.31 -3.01 -16.49
C VAL A 383 -9.70 -3.30 -15.95
N LYS A 384 -10.71 -3.18 -16.80
CA LYS A 384 -12.06 -3.63 -16.53
C LYS A 384 -12.20 -5.10 -16.92
N ILE A 385 -12.60 -5.92 -15.96
CA ILE A 385 -12.85 -7.35 -16.11
C ILE A 385 -14.35 -7.58 -16.08
N THR A 386 -14.92 -8.27 -17.06
CA THR A 386 -16.35 -8.61 -17.12
C THR A 386 -16.52 -10.11 -17.27
N ARG A 387 -17.32 -10.76 -16.41
CA ARG A 387 -17.66 -12.18 -16.59
C ARG A 387 -18.78 -12.33 -17.61
N LEU A 388 -18.51 -13.00 -18.72
CA LEU A 388 -19.46 -13.21 -19.82
C LEU A 388 -20.34 -14.46 -19.63
N THR A 389 -19.78 -15.57 -19.13
CA THR A 389 -20.51 -16.82 -18.91
C THR A 389 -20.53 -17.29 -17.46
#